data_AF-A0A9E1AFI3-F1
#
_entry.id   AF-A0A9E1AFI3-F1
#
_cell.length_a   1.000
_cell.length_b   1.000
_cell.length_c   1.000
_cell.angle_alpha   90.00
_cell.angle_beta   90.00
_cell.angle_gamma   90.00
#
_symmetry.space_group_name_H-M   'P 1'
#
loop_
_entity.id
_entity.type
_entity.pdbx_description
1 polymer ?
#
loop_
_entity_poly.entity_id
_entity_poly.type
_entity_poly.pdbx_seq_one_letter_code
_entity_poly.pdbx_strand_id
1 'polypeptide(L)'
;MEHLLELQNLHVSYHTPRGTVQAVRGIDLTLDSGEVLAVVGESGCGKSALLKAVMRLLPENASVTGKILVNDTDIAPYPEKQLQKLREPHPVKRTVKKYKVFPVSSRALLAVFYAARQS
;
A
#
# COMPACT_ATOMS: atom_id res chain seq x y z
N MET A 1 18.20 9.01 -2.61
CA MET A 1 16.81 9.09 -3.12
C MET A 1 15.93 9.18 -1.89
N GLU A 2 14.90 10.02 -1.90
CA GLU A 2 14.03 10.23 -0.73
C GLU A 2 12.75 9.41 -0.93
N HIS A 3 12.69 8.22 -0.33
CA HIS A 3 11.53 7.33 -0.42
C HIS A 3 10.45 7.83 0.53
N LEU A 4 9.33 8.31 -0.03
CA LEU A 4 8.20 8.79 0.75
C LEU A 4 7.46 7.63 1.42
N LEU A 5 7.28 6.54 0.68
CA LEU A 5 6.66 5.31 1.17
C LEU A 5 7.42 4.10 0.61
N GLU A 6 7.74 3.15 1.47
CA GLU A 6 8.27 1.85 1.10
C GLU A 6 7.54 0.73 1.85
N LEU A 7 7.08 -0.27 1.11
CA LEU A 7 6.47 -1.49 1.61
C LEU A 7 7.44 -2.63 1.33
N GLN A 8 7.76 -3.40 2.38
CA GLN A 8 8.63 -4.57 2.27
C GLN A 8 7.89 -5.81 2.73
N ASN A 9 7.71 -6.76 1.80
CA ASN A 9 7.01 -8.01 1.98
C ASN A 9 5.70 -7.86 2.78
N LEU A 10 4.86 -6.89 2.40
CA LEU A 10 3.66 -6.55 3.15
C LEU A 10 2.57 -7.60 2.91
N HIS A 11 2.06 -8.19 3.99
CA HIS A 11 0.86 -9.03 3.96
C HIS A 11 -0.24 -8.42 4.82
N VAL A 12 -1.49 -8.61 4.39
CA VAL A 12 -2.68 -8.20 5.13
C VAL A 12 -3.64 -9.38 5.14
N SER A 13 -4.07 -9.80 6.33
CA SER A 13 -5.03 -10.88 6.52
C SER A 13 -6.19 -10.42 7.39
N TYR A 14 -7.39 -10.93 7.12
CA TYR A 14 -8.58 -10.72 7.96
C TYR A 14 -8.98 -12.04 8.61
N HIS A 15 -9.17 -12.02 9.92
CA HIS A 15 -9.66 -13.14 10.69
C HIS A 15 -11.19 -13.08 10.71
N THR A 16 -11.82 -14.09 10.15
CA THR A 16 -13.28 -14.23 10.11
C THR A 16 -13.69 -15.53 10.79
N PRO A 17 -14.96 -15.68 11.21
CA PRO A 17 -15.45 -16.95 11.76
C PRO A 17 -15.31 -18.15 10.81
N ARG A 18 -15.20 -17.90 9.49
CA ARG A 18 -15.04 -18.93 8.46
C ARG A 18 -13.56 -19.22 8.11
N GLY A 19 -12.62 -18.60 8.83
CA GLY A 19 -11.19 -18.72 8.61
C GLY A 19 -10.51 -17.40 8.25
N THR A 20 -9.20 -17.48 8.03
CA THR A 20 -8.36 -16.34 7.68
C THR A 20 -8.37 -16.08 6.18
N VAL A 21 -8.71 -14.87 5.78
CA VAL A 21 -8.70 -14.41 4.37
C VAL A 21 -7.51 -13.51 4.16
N GLN A 22 -6.60 -13.92 3.28
CA GLN A 22 -5.43 -13.11 2.92
C GLN A 22 -5.79 -12.11 1.82
N ALA A 23 -5.86 -10.83 2.16
CA ALA A 23 -6.24 -9.74 1.26
C ALA A 23 -5.04 -9.14 0.50
N VAL A 24 -3.85 -9.15 1.10
CA VAL A 24 -2.60 -8.71 0.45
C VAL A 24 -1.55 -9.79 0.68
N ARG A 25 -0.85 -10.19 -0.40
CA ARG A 25 0.07 -11.34 -0.42
C ARG A 25 1.49 -10.91 -0.78
N GLY A 26 2.26 -10.45 0.20
CA GLY A 26 3.70 -10.22 0.06
C GLY A 26 4.01 -9.22 -1.05
N ILE A 27 3.65 -7.96 -0.85
CA ILE A 27 3.93 -6.90 -1.83
C ILE A 27 5.16 -6.10 -1.43
N ASP A 28 5.96 -5.78 -2.43
CA ASP A 28 7.05 -4.81 -2.36
C ASP A 28 6.71 -3.61 -3.23
N LEU A 29 6.78 -2.41 -2.66
CA LEU A 29 6.38 -1.18 -3.32
C LEU A 29 7.18 0.00 -2.77
N THR A 30 7.79 0.76 -3.67
CA THR A 30 8.39 2.06 -3.35
C THR A 30 7.61 3.19 -3.99
N LEU A 31 7.55 4.35 -3.33
CA LEU A 31 6.98 5.59 -3.85
C LEU A 31 7.88 6.74 -3.44
N ASP A 32 8.37 7.49 -4.43
CA ASP A 32 9.28 8.60 -4.19
C ASP A 32 8.54 9.95 -4.06
N SER A 33 9.22 10.93 -3.45
CA SER A 33 8.69 12.29 -3.35
C SER A 33 8.39 12.91 -4.74
N GLY A 34 7.13 13.30 -4.95
CA GLY A 34 6.64 13.85 -6.22
C GLY A 34 6.13 12.81 -7.21
N GLU A 35 6.06 11.54 -6.83
CA GLU A 35 5.36 10.51 -7.57
C GLU A 35 3.89 10.39 -7.12
N VAL A 36 3.03 9.94 -8.03
CA VAL A 36 1.65 9.57 -7.74
C VAL A 36 1.47 8.08 -7.97
N LEU A 37 0.97 7.37 -6.95
CA LEU A 37 0.64 5.96 -7.02
C LEU A 37 -0.85 5.77 -7.33
N ALA A 38 -1.15 5.04 -8.40
CA ALA A 38 -2.48 4.54 -8.69
C ALA A 38 -2.54 3.03 -8.40
N VAL A 39 -3.44 2.61 -7.51
CA VAL A 39 -3.66 1.21 -7.17
C VAL A 39 -4.88 0.71 -7.93
N VAL A 40 -4.71 -0.28 -8.82
CA VAL A 40 -5.75 -0.73 -9.75
C VAL A 40 -6.02 -2.24 -9.65
N GLY A 41 -7.23 -2.67 -9.97
CA GLY A 41 -7.63 -4.09 -9.95
C GLY A 41 -9.15 -4.31 -9.82
N GLU A 42 -9.60 -5.55 -9.89
CA GLU A 42 -11.01 -5.96 -9.73
C GLU A 42 -11.59 -5.68 -8.33
N SER A 43 -12.91 -5.61 -8.21
CA SER A 43 -13.56 -5.52 -6.89
C SER A 43 -13.13 -6.70 -6.01
N GLY A 44 -12.81 -6.45 -4.75
CA GLY A 44 -12.36 -7.49 -3.81
C GLY A 44 -10.91 -7.95 -3.92
N CYS A 45 -10.10 -7.43 -4.86
CA CYS A 45 -8.71 -7.89 -5.02
C CYS A 45 -7.72 -7.41 -3.93
N GLY A 46 -8.17 -6.62 -2.94
CA GLY A 46 -7.32 -6.16 -1.82
C GLY A 46 -6.86 -4.71 -1.88
N LYS A 47 -7.27 -3.89 -2.87
CA LYS A 47 -6.89 -2.46 -2.96
C LYS A 47 -7.19 -1.67 -1.69
N SER A 48 -8.42 -1.75 -1.18
CA SER A 48 -8.82 -1.04 0.04
C SER A 48 -8.10 -1.57 1.27
N ALA A 49 -7.78 -2.88 1.30
CA ALA A 49 -7.01 -3.48 2.40
C ALA A 49 -5.58 -2.93 2.41
N LEU A 50 -4.95 -2.83 1.24
CA LEU A 50 -3.63 -2.21 1.07
C LEU A 50 -3.63 -0.75 1.53
N LEU A 51 -4.54 0.07 1.01
CA LEU A 51 -4.60 1.50 1.38
C LEU A 51 -4.84 1.69 2.88
N LYS A 52 -5.75 0.90 3.47
CA LYS A 52 -6.01 0.93 4.92
C LYS A 52 -4.81 0.46 5.73
N ALA A 53 -4.05 -0.53 5.26
CA ALA A 53 -2.83 -0.98 5.93
C ALA A 53 -1.77 0.13 5.97
N VAL A 54 -1.51 0.78 4.84
CA VAL A 54 -0.59 1.93 4.75
C VAL A 54 -1.03 3.07 5.66
N MET A 55 -2.33 3.37 5.67
CA MET A 55 -2.89 4.42 6.53
C MET A 55 -3.01 4.01 8.01
N ARG A 56 -2.71 2.76 8.39
CA ARG A 56 -2.94 2.21 9.74
C ARG A 56 -4.41 2.30 10.21
N LEU A 57 -5.34 2.10 9.29
CA LEU A 57 -6.80 2.18 9.48
C LEU A 57 -7.48 0.81 9.30
N LEU A 58 -6.76 -0.28 9.57
CA LEU A 58 -7.33 -1.62 9.52
C LEU A 58 -8.18 -1.89 10.76
N PRO A 59 -9.26 -2.67 10.63
CA PRO A 59 -10.07 -3.10 11.76
C PRO A 59 -9.29 -4.07 12.66
N GLU A 60 -9.74 -4.25 13.90
CA GLU A 60 -9.08 -5.11 14.90
C GLU A 60 -8.95 -6.57 14.48
N ASN A 61 -9.87 -7.06 13.64
CA ASN A 61 -9.83 -8.42 13.14
C ASN A 61 -8.83 -8.61 11.98
N ALA A 62 -8.03 -7.60 11.64
CA ALA A 62 -7.00 -7.69 10.62
C ALA A 62 -5.60 -7.78 11.23
N SER A 63 -4.73 -8.54 10.58
CA SER A 63 -3.30 -8.63 10.90
C SER A 63 -2.46 -8.17 9.72
N VAL A 64 -1.33 -7.52 10.05
CA VAL A 64 -0.34 -7.03 9.08
C VAL A 64 1.01 -7.62 9.43
N THR A 65 1.73 -8.12 8.43
CA THR A 65 3.14 -8.52 8.55
C THR A 65 3.96 -7.87 7.45
N GLY A 66 5.28 -7.80 7.63
CA GLY A 66 6.18 -7.02 6.77
C GLY A 66 6.42 -5.63 7.36
N LYS A 67 6.99 -4.72 6.55
CA LYS A 67 7.31 -3.36 6.98
C LYS A 67 6.60 -2.31 6.14
N ILE A 68 6.26 -1.21 6.80
CA ILE A 68 5.75 0.01 6.18
C ILE A 68 6.69 1.11 6.63
N LEU A 69 7.48 1.64 5.71
CA LEU A 69 8.40 2.73 5.97
C LEU A 69 7.84 4.01 5.37
N VAL A 70 7.83 5.08 6.16
CA VAL A 70 7.45 6.43 5.71
C VAL A 70 8.65 7.33 5.96
N ASN A 71 9.15 8.01 4.92
CA ASN A 71 10.40 8.76 4.97
C ASN A 71 11.54 7.92 5.61
N ASP A 72 11.75 6.73 5.06
CA ASP A 72 12.75 5.73 5.51
C ASP A 72 12.61 5.24 6.97
N THR A 73 11.50 5.58 7.65
CA THR A 73 11.26 5.19 9.04
C THR A 73 10.14 4.17 9.14
N ASP A 74 10.41 3.01 9.76
CA ASP A 74 9.39 1.99 10.01
C ASP A 74 8.33 2.53 10.99
N ILE A 75 7.07 2.54 10.55
CA ILE A 75 5.93 3.03 11.33
C ILE A 75 5.22 1.91 12.11
N ALA A 76 5.71 0.67 12.08
CA ALA A 76 5.22 -0.43 12.91
C ALA A 76 5.19 -0.16 14.42
N PRO A 77 6.23 0.44 15.03
CA PRO A 77 6.24 0.71 16.46
C PRO A 77 5.49 1.99 16.85
N TYR A 78 4.92 2.74 15.90
CA TYR A 78 4.36 4.06 16.18
C TYR A 78 3.04 3.94 16.97
N PRO A 79 2.91 4.60 18.15
CA PRO A 79 1.63 4.75 18.82
C PRO A 79 0.70 5.67 18.01
N GLU A 80 -0.61 5.54 18.22
CA GLU A 80 -1.64 6.29 17.47
C GLU A 80 -1.39 7.81 17.44
N LYS A 81 -0.90 8.39 18.54
CA LYS A 81 -0.56 9.82 18.61
C LYS A 81 0.54 10.23 17.63
N GLN A 82 1.50 9.36 17.32
CA GLN A 82 2.53 9.61 16.31
C GLN A 82 1.98 9.39 14.90
N LEU A 83 1.10 8.39 14.71
CA LEU A 83 0.43 8.15 13.43
C LEU A 83 -0.47 9.30 13.00
N GLN A 84 -1.16 9.96 13.96
CA GLN A 84 -1.98 11.14 13.67
C GLN A 84 -1.17 12.26 13.02
N LYS A 85 0.05 12.51 13.50
CA LYS A 85 0.95 13.51 12.90
C LYS A 85 1.33 13.17 11.46
N LEU A 86 1.52 11.88 11.15
CA LEU A 86 1.82 11.43 9.78
C LEU A 86 0.61 11.56 8.84
N ARG A 87 -0.62 11.57 9.38
CA ARG A 87 -1.86 11.76 8.61
C ARG A 87 -2.23 13.22 8.41
N GLU A 88 -1.52 14.16 9.06
CA GLU A 88 -1.75 15.58 8.83
C GLU A 88 -1.57 15.92 7.35
N PRO A 89 -2.41 16.82 6.80
CA PRO A 89 -2.37 17.16 5.40
C PRO A 89 -0.97 17.63 4.99
N HIS A 90 -0.26 16.81 4.23
CA HIS A 90 1.00 17.20 3.64
C HIS A 90 0.73 18.01 2.38
N PRO A 91 1.41 19.17 2.19
CA PRO A 91 1.24 19.97 1.00
C PRO A 91 1.64 19.14 -0.23
N VAL A 92 0.64 18.80 -1.04
CA VAL A 92 0.86 18.10 -2.30
C VAL A 92 1.61 19.05 -3.22
N LYS A 93 2.86 18.72 -3.55
CA LYS A 93 3.65 19.49 -4.54
C LYS A 93 2.86 19.47 -5.85
N ARG A 94 2.52 20.67 -6.37
CA ARG A 94 1.68 20.83 -7.59
C ARG A 94 2.29 20.20 -8.85
N THR A 95 3.58 19.91 -8.83
CA THR A 95 4.28 19.25 -9.94
C THR A 95 4.41 17.75 -9.65
N VAL A 96 3.57 16.96 -10.31
CA VAL A 96 3.74 15.50 -10.38
C VAL A 96 4.91 15.21 -11.32
N LYS A 97 5.94 14.54 -10.79
CA LYS A 97 7.12 14.16 -11.58
C LYS A 97 6.86 12.89 -12.37
N LYS A 98 6.04 11.97 -11.83
CA LYS A 98 5.84 10.63 -12.40
C LYS A 98 4.61 9.93 -11.83
N TYR A 99 3.98 9.08 -12.65
CA TYR A 99 2.89 8.20 -12.26
C TYR A 99 3.39 6.75 -12.15
N LYS A 100 2.96 6.04 -11.10
CA LYS A 100 3.22 4.62 -10.88
C LYS A 100 1.89 3.89 -10.75
N VAL A 101 1.65 2.90 -11.59
CA VAL A 101 0.47 2.03 -11.48
C VAL A 101 0.88 0.73 -10.82
N PHE A 102 0.23 0.38 -9.71
CA PHE A 102 0.44 -0.87 -8.99
C PHE A 102 -0.81 -1.76 -9.09
N PRO A 103 -0.74 -2.87 -9.85
CA PRO A 103 -1.84 -3.80 -9.97
C PRO A 103 -1.93 -4.69 -8.73
N VAL A 104 -3.13 -4.77 -8.13
CA VAL A 104 -3.42 -5.74 -7.06
C VAL A 104 -4.17 -6.90 -7.71
N SER A 105 -3.49 -8.01 -7.96
CA SER A 105 -4.02 -9.10 -8.79
C SER A 105 -4.76 -10.17 -7.99
N SER A 106 -5.96 -10.54 -8.44
CA SER A 106 -6.18 -11.91 -8.92
C SER A 106 -5.54 -12.00 -10.32
N ARG A 107 -4.85 -13.09 -10.64
CA ARG A 107 -3.88 -13.32 -11.73
C ARG A 107 -4.16 -12.72 -13.14
N ALA A 108 -5.35 -12.22 -13.48
CA ALA A 108 -5.74 -11.76 -14.82
C ALA A 108 -5.23 -10.35 -15.20
N LEU A 109 -5.21 -9.38 -14.28
CA LEU A 109 -4.92 -7.97 -14.59
C LEU A 109 -3.44 -7.65 -14.80
N LEU A 110 -2.54 -8.46 -14.24
CA LEU A 110 -1.10 -8.27 -14.36
C LEU A 110 -0.64 -8.42 -15.83
N ALA A 111 -1.30 -9.28 -16.61
CA ALA A 111 -0.97 -9.51 -18.02
C ALA A 111 -1.26 -8.29 -18.91
N VAL A 112 -2.34 -7.55 -18.64
CA VAL A 112 -2.75 -6.39 -19.46
C VAL A 112 -1.81 -5.21 -19.26
N PHE A 113 -1.36 -4.94 -18.03
CA PHE A 113 -0.42 -3.85 -17.76
C PHE A 113 1.00 -4.17 -18.22
N TYR A 114 1.41 -5.45 -18.20
CA TYR A 114 2.73 -5.85 -18.71
C TYR A 114 2.83 -5.68 -20.23
N ALA A 115 1.75 -5.98 -20.95
CA ALA A 115 1.67 -5.75 -22.40
C ALA A 115 1.75 -4.25 -22.75
N ALA A 116 1.11 -3.38 -21.96
CA ALA A 116 1.09 -1.94 -22.21
C ALA A 116 2.41 -1.20 -21.85
N ARG A 117 3.32 -1.84 -21.10
CA ARG A 117 4.61 -1.24 -20.71
C ARG A 117 5.77 -1.59 -21.67
N GLN A 118 5.54 -2.48 -22.64
CA GLN A 118 6.51 -2.86 -23.66
C GLN A 118 6.19 -2.28 -25.05
N SER A 119 5.35 -1.25 -25.12
CA SER A 119 5.01 -0.55 -26.38
C SER A 119 5.46 0.90 -26.35
#